data_AF-A0AB39MHK1-F1
#
_entry.id   AF-A0AB39MHK1-F1
#
_cell.length_a   1.000
_cell.length_b   1.000
_cell.length_c   1.000
_cell.angle_alpha   90.00
_cell.angle_beta   90.00
_cell.angle_gamma   90.00
#
_symmetry.space_group_name_H-M   'P 1'
#
loop_
_entity.id
_entity.type
_entity.pdbx_description
1 polymer ?
#
loop_
_entity_poly.entity_id
_entity_poly.type
_entity_poly.pdbx_seq_one_letter_code
_entity_poly.pdbx_strand_id
1 'polypeptide(L)'
;MEQGSAPNADGAVRVTVPTLAAGMTYDYQRRPCAQCLWRTDADLTGTSDHDVDTLARTDGRPREPASFAAPVMDCSADQPDDARPLLWCAGWLAVIGQHHLAVQLAIALNALPLNTLAPQDTWPPLYPNLAALLEARAEQLERRRAGRGRHE
;
A
#
# COMPACT_ATOMS: atom_id res chain seq x y z
N MET A 1 -30.17 23.14 5.83
CA MET A 1 -28.88 23.06 5.10
C MET A 1 -27.89 22.46 6.08
N GLU A 2 -27.92 21.14 6.23
CA GLU A 2 -26.99 20.42 7.09
C GLU A 2 -25.65 20.30 6.36
N GLN A 3 -24.62 20.92 6.95
CA GLN A 3 -23.25 20.79 6.50
C GLN A 3 -22.77 19.39 6.89
N GLY A 4 -22.69 18.48 5.91
CA GLY A 4 -22.02 17.20 6.08
C GLY A 4 -20.53 17.43 6.30
N SER A 5 -20.05 17.14 7.50
CA SER A 5 -18.62 17.01 7.77
C SER A 5 -18.03 16.01 6.78
N ALA A 6 -17.09 16.47 5.95
CA ALA A 6 -16.25 15.57 5.18
C ALA A 6 -15.51 14.62 6.14
N PRO A 7 -15.40 13.31 5.82
CA PRO A 7 -14.54 12.43 6.59
C PRO A 7 -13.09 12.90 6.43
N ASN A 8 -12.34 12.96 7.53
CA ASN A 8 -10.92 13.29 7.56
C ASN A 8 -10.16 12.59 6.41
N ALA A 9 -9.68 13.36 5.44
CA ALA A 9 -8.93 12.89 4.29
C ALA A 9 -7.45 12.54 4.62
N ASP A 10 -7.18 12.22 5.88
CA ASP A 10 -5.85 11.85 6.37
C ASP A 10 -5.74 10.31 6.45
N GLY A 11 -6.13 9.65 5.35
CA GLY A 11 -6.05 8.20 5.21
C GLY A 11 -4.59 7.75 5.10
N ALA A 12 -4.23 6.72 5.87
CA ALA A 12 -2.89 6.11 5.82
C ALA A 12 -2.64 5.37 4.50
N VAL A 13 -3.71 4.99 3.79
CA VAL A 13 -3.66 4.31 2.49
C VAL A 13 -4.12 5.25 1.40
N ARG A 14 -3.25 5.43 0.40
CA ARG A 14 -3.56 6.17 -0.84
C ARG A 14 -3.39 5.25 -2.03
N VAL A 15 -4.33 5.33 -2.96
CA VAL A 15 -4.34 4.49 -4.15
C VAL A 15 -4.75 5.31 -5.37
N THR A 16 -4.12 5.04 -6.51
CA THR A 16 -4.36 5.74 -7.77
C THR A 16 -4.59 4.74 -8.88
N VAL A 17 -5.53 4.97 -9.80
CA VAL A 17 -5.63 4.16 -11.01
C VAL A 17 -4.59 4.70 -12.01
N PRO A 18 -3.56 3.92 -12.38
CA PRO A 18 -2.52 4.43 -13.24
C PRO A 18 -3.04 4.59 -14.66
N THR A 19 -2.74 5.73 -15.29
CA THR A 19 -2.85 5.82 -16.75
C THR A 19 -1.65 5.09 -17.34
N LEU A 20 -1.85 4.20 -18.31
CA LEU A 20 -0.79 3.42 -18.96
C LEU A 20 -0.62 3.89 -20.41
N ALA A 21 0.59 4.32 -20.76
CA ALA A 21 0.93 4.82 -22.09
C ALA A 21 2.42 4.60 -22.37
N ALA A 22 2.75 4.36 -23.65
CA ALA A 22 4.13 4.19 -24.07
C ALA A 22 4.96 5.47 -23.82
N GLY A 23 6.19 5.30 -23.34
CA GLY A 23 7.09 6.42 -23.05
C GLY A 23 6.86 7.13 -21.71
N MET A 24 5.87 6.71 -20.91
CA MET A 24 5.73 7.18 -19.53
C MET A 24 6.69 6.45 -18.59
N THR A 25 7.04 7.11 -17.50
CA THR A 25 7.79 6.53 -16.38
C THR A 25 6.98 6.72 -15.09
N TYR A 26 7.03 5.75 -14.19
CA TYR A 26 6.40 5.85 -12.88
C TYR A 26 7.46 6.03 -11.81
N ASP A 27 7.28 7.05 -10.99
CA ASP A 27 8.13 7.25 -9.84
C ASP A 27 7.71 6.31 -8.70
N TYR A 28 8.70 5.81 -7.98
CA TYR A 28 8.49 4.81 -6.93
C TYR A 28 9.47 5.04 -5.79
N GLN A 29 9.06 4.62 -4.59
CA GLN A 29 9.95 4.61 -3.46
C GLN A 29 10.96 3.47 -3.57
N ARG A 30 12.24 3.78 -3.31
CA ARG A 30 13.32 2.79 -3.42
C ARG A 30 13.42 1.83 -2.23
N ARG A 31 12.73 2.13 -1.13
CA ARG A 31 12.69 1.33 0.09
C ARG A 31 11.40 1.57 0.87
N PRO A 32 10.92 0.60 1.66
CA PRO A 32 9.83 0.81 2.62
C PRO A 32 10.17 1.96 3.56
N CYS A 33 9.22 2.90 3.72
CA CYS A 33 9.37 4.03 4.62
C CYS A 33 9.17 3.63 6.09
N ALA A 34 9.42 4.58 7.01
CA ALA A 34 9.28 4.37 8.44
C ALA A 34 7.86 3.90 8.85
N GLN A 35 6.84 4.38 8.13
CA GLN A 35 5.42 4.15 8.40
C GLN A 35 4.78 3.14 7.42
N CYS A 36 5.60 2.36 6.70
CA CYS A 36 5.09 1.47 5.67
C CYS A 36 4.28 0.32 6.29
N LEU A 37 3.00 0.24 5.92
CA LEU A 37 2.05 -0.78 6.38
C LEU A 37 2.50 -2.22 6.07
N TRP A 38 3.32 -2.39 5.04
CA TRP A 38 3.81 -3.70 4.63
C TRP A 38 4.92 -4.25 5.52
N ARG A 39 5.50 -3.45 6.42
CA ARG A 39 6.55 -3.92 7.34
C ARG A 39 5.94 -4.70 8.50
N THR A 40 6.58 -5.81 8.89
CA THR A 40 6.10 -6.63 10.02
C THR A 40 6.25 -5.95 11.38
N ASP A 41 7.08 -4.91 11.47
CA ASP A 41 7.31 -4.11 12.67
C ASP A 41 6.45 -2.82 12.71
N ALA A 42 5.52 -2.64 11.77
CA ALA A 42 4.61 -1.50 11.75
C ALA A 42 3.50 -1.60 12.82
N ASP A 43 3.14 -0.47 13.42
CA ASP A 43 1.90 -0.33 14.18
C ASP A 43 0.73 -0.14 13.21
N LEU A 44 -0.11 -1.16 13.09
CA LEU A 44 -1.28 -1.22 12.23
C LEU A 44 -2.55 -0.78 12.97
N THR A 45 -2.48 -0.46 14.26
CA THR A 45 -3.66 -0.06 15.04
C THR A 45 -4.18 1.32 14.68
N GLY A 46 -3.38 2.13 13.97
CA GLY A 46 -3.79 3.41 13.39
C GLY A 46 -4.50 3.28 12.03
N THR A 47 -4.39 2.13 11.36
CA THR A 47 -5.05 1.87 10.07
C THR A 47 -6.55 1.70 10.29
N SER A 48 -7.38 2.52 9.66
CA SER A 48 -8.84 2.42 9.77
C SER A 48 -9.41 1.25 8.96
N ASP A 49 -10.68 0.89 9.19
CA ASP A 49 -11.34 -0.12 8.35
C ASP A 49 -11.52 0.38 6.91
N HIS A 50 -11.72 1.69 6.73
CA HIS A 50 -11.75 2.32 5.40
C HIS A 50 -10.40 2.21 4.66
N ASP A 51 -9.28 2.38 5.37
CA ASP A 51 -7.95 2.17 4.79
C ASP A 51 -7.75 0.72 4.36
N VAL A 52 -8.25 -0.24 5.16
CA VAL A 52 -8.22 -1.67 4.83
C VAL A 52 -9.04 -1.96 3.56
N ASP A 53 -10.26 -1.44 3.48
CA ASP A 53 -11.11 -1.59 2.29
C ASP A 53 -10.45 -0.96 1.05
N THR A 54 -9.80 0.20 1.23
CA THR A 54 -9.05 0.88 0.17
C THR A 54 -7.85 0.05 -0.29
N LEU A 55 -7.08 -0.51 0.64
CA LEU A 55 -5.93 -1.36 0.34
C LEU A 55 -6.35 -2.65 -0.37
N ALA A 56 -7.46 -3.27 0.04
CA ALA A 56 -7.98 -4.50 -0.55
C ALA A 56 -8.27 -4.38 -2.05
N ARG A 57 -8.60 -3.18 -2.54
CA ARG A 57 -8.80 -2.93 -3.98
C ARG A 57 -7.53 -3.07 -4.82
N THR A 58 -6.36 -3.00 -4.18
CA THR A 58 -5.06 -3.13 -4.84
C THR A 58 -4.54 -4.58 -4.86
N ASP A 59 -5.23 -5.50 -4.18
CA ASP A 59 -4.76 -6.88 -3.96
C ASP A 59 -4.71 -7.67 -5.26
N GLY A 60 -3.64 -8.45 -5.41
CA GLY A 60 -3.41 -9.36 -6.52
C GLY A 60 -2.73 -10.61 -6.01
N ARG A 61 -3.13 -11.78 -6.51
CA ARG A 61 -2.68 -13.08 -5.99
C ARG A 61 -2.17 -13.99 -7.11
N PRO A 62 -1.36 -15.01 -6.78
CA PRO A 62 -1.06 -16.07 -7.72
C PRO A 62 -2.36 -16.66 -8.29
N ARG A 63 -2.50 -16.69 -9.62
CA ARG A 63 -3.69 -17.13 -10.39
C ARG A 63 -4.89 -16.18 -10.42
N GLU A 64 -4.88 -15.11 -9.63
CA GLU A 64 -5.92 -14.08 -9.64
C GLU A 64 -5.24 -12.70 -9.57
N PRO A 65 -4.60 -12.28 -10.68
CA PRO A 65 -3.89 -11.01 -10.69
C PRO A 65 -4.88 -9.84 -10.66
N ALA A 66 -4.47 -8.76 -10.00
CA ALA A 66 -5.23 -7.52 -10.00
C ALA A 66 -5.34 -6.97 -11.43
N SER A 67 -6.55 -6.61 -11.84
CA SER A 67 -6.83 -6.15 -13.21
C SER A 67 -6.18 -4.78 -13.53
N PHE A 68 -6.21 -4.35 -14.78
CA PHE A 68 -5.76 -2.99 -15.16
C PHE A 68 -6.59 -1.86 -14.53
N ALA A 69 -7.83 -2.15 -14.12
CA ALA A 69 -8.69 -1.20 -13.42
C ALA A 69 -8.44 -1.17 -11.90
N ALA A 70 -7.65 -2.11 -11.38
CA ALA A 70 -7.26 -2.10 -9.98
C ALA A 70 -6.30 -0.91 -9.74
N PRO A 71 -6.51 -0.14 -8.67
CA PRO A 71 -5.61 0.96 -8.34
C PRO A 71 -4.28 0.42 -7.79
N VAL A 72 -3.22 1.20 -7.98
CA VAL A 72 -1.90 0.96 -7.38
C VAL A 72 -1.78 1.70 -6.06
N MET A 73 -0.96 1.21 -5.13
CA MET A 73 -0.76 1.86 -3.83
C MET A 73 0.36 2.90 -3.90
N ASP A 74 0.02 4.12 -3.52
CA ASP A 74 0.96 5.22 -3.38
C ASP A 74 1.60 5.24 -1.98
N CYS A 75 2.78 5.82 -1.85
CA CYS A 75 3.43 6.01 -0.57
C CYS A 75 2.75 7.15 0.21
N SER A 76 2.29 6.85 1.42
CA SER A 76 1.70 7.85 2.32
C SER A 76 2.73 8.79 2.96
N ALA A 77 4.03 8.49 2.85
CA ALA A 77 5.10 9.37 3.34
C ALA A 77 5.28 10.63 2.47
N ASP A 78 4.76 10.62 1.25
CA ASP A 78 4.80 11.78 0.37
C ASP A 78 3.60 12.69 0.67
N GLN A 79 3.87 13.93 1.07
CA GLN A 79 2.82 14.94 1.08
C GLN A 79 2.47 15.27 -0.37
N PRO A 80 1.17 15.32 -0.73
CA PRO A 80 0.77 15.75 -2.05
C PRO A 80 1.11 17.24 -2.15
N ASP A 81 2.16 17.54 -2.91
CA ASP A 81 2.41 18.86 -3.44
C ASP A 81 1.95 18.80 -4.89
N ASP A 82 1.14 19.76 -5.35
CA ASP A 82 0.51 19.77 -6.69
C ASP A 82 1.54 19.63 -7.83
N ALA A 83 2.82 19.88 -7.54
CA ALA A 83 3.92 19.77 -8.49
C ALA A 83 4.53 18.36 -8.63
N ARG A 84 4.26 17.40 -7.72
CA ARG A 84 4.93 16.08 -7.75
C ARG A 84 3.94 14.92 -7.78
N PRO A 85 4.11 13.96 -8.72
CA PRO A 85 3.33 12.74 -8.70
C PRO A 85 3.61 11.96 -7.41
N LEU A 86 2.58 11.30 -6.89
CA LEU A 86 2.74 10.39 -5.77
C LEU A 86 3.63 9.21 -6.17
N LEU A 87 4.56 8.84 -5.29
CA LEU A 87 5.48 7.73 -5.54
C LEU A 87 4.80 6.40 -5.23
N TRP A 88 4.94 5.41 -6.10
CA TRP A 88 4.44 4.05 -5.81
C TRP A 88 5.15 3.45 -4.59
N CYS A 89 4.39 2.79 -3.73
CA CYS A 89 4.87 2.25 -2.47
C CYS A 89 5.81 1.04 -2.70
N ALA A 90 7.04 1.12 -2.18
CA ALA A 90 8.06 0.07 -2.31
C ALA A 90 7.62 -1.27 -1.71
N GLY A 91 7.04 -1.23 -0.50
CA GLY A 91 6.58 -2.44 0.20
C GLY A 91 5.44 -3.12 -0.55
N TRP A 92 4.51 -2.34 -1.08
CA TRP A 92 3.41 -2.84 -1.90
C TRP A 92 3.92 -3.45 -3.22
N LEU A 93 4.82 -2.76 -3.91
CA LEU A 93 5.43 -3.27 -5.16
C LEU A 93 6.10 -4.62 -4.95
N ALA A 94 6.86 -4.77 -3.86
CA ALA A 94 7.58 -6.00 -3.57
C ALA A 94 6.66 -7.17 -3.19
N VAL A 95 5.50 -6.90 -2.58
CA VAL A 95 4.59 -7.95 -2.10
C VAL A 95 3.52 -8.30 -3.15
N ILE A 96 2.88 -7.28 -3.74
CA ILE A 96 1.72 -7.41 -4.61
C ILE A 96 2.06 -7.12 -6.08
N GLY A 97 3.08 -6.32 -6.36
CA GLY A 97 3.36 -5.83 -7.72
C GLY A 97 3.55 -6.94 -8.77
N GLN A 98 4.13 -8.08 -8.40
CA GLN A 98 4.25 -9.24 -9.28
C GLN A 98 2.90 -9.86 -9.70
N HIS A 99 1.84 -9.59 -8.96
CA HIS A 99 0.49 -10.07 -9.21
C HIS A 99 -0.46 -8.95 -9.65
N HIS A 100 0.07 -7.81 -10.12
CA HIS A 100 -0.73 -6.66 -10.55
C HIS A 100 -0.50 -6.37 -12.03
N LEU A 101 -1.54 -6.49 -12.88
CA LEU A 101 -1.38 -6.39 -14.35
C LEU A 101 -0.84 -5.02 -14.79
N ALA A 102 -1.28 -3.92 -14.15
CA ALA A 102 -0.75 -2.60 -14.46
C ALA A 102 0.76 -2.47 -14.17
N VAL A 103 1.26 -3.12 -13.12
CA VAL A 103 2.68 -3.11 -12.75
C VAL A 103 3.49 -3.97 -13.71
N GLN A 104 2.99 -5.17 -14.05
CA GLN A 104 3.63 -6.03 -15.04
C GLN A 104 3.73 -5.34 -16.41
N LEU A 105 2.68 -4.64 -16.83
CA LEU A 105 2.70 -3.89 -18.09
C LEU A 105 3.67 -2.70 -18.01
N ALA A 106 3.71 -1.96 -16.89
CA ALA A 106 4.68 -0.89 -16.69
C ALA A 106 6.12 -1.40 -16.81
N ILE A 107 6.43 -2.58 -16.27
CA ILE A 107 7.74 -3.21 -16.41
C ILE A 107 8.01 -3.62 -17.87
N ALA A 108 7.04 -4.25 -18.54
CA ALA A 108 7.17 -4.67 -19.93
C ALA A 108 7.40 -3.48 -20.89
N LEU A 109 6.88 -2.29 -20.55
CA LEU A 109 7.07 -1.05 -21.29
C LEU A 109 8.35 -0.28 -20.89
N ASN A 110 9.18 -0.82 -19.98
CA ASN A 110 10.32 -0.13 -19.37
C ASN A 110 9.95 1.18 -18.62
N ALA A 111 8.68 1.32 -18.22
CA ALA A 111 8.19 2.45 -17.42
C ALA A 111 8.47 2.29 -15.92
N LEU A 112 8.72 1.05 -15.47
CA LEU A 112 9.13 0.70 -14.12
C LEU A 112 10.24 -0.35 -14.17
N PRO A 113 11.34 -0.22 -13.41
CA PRO A 113 12.39 -1.24 -13.38
C PRO A 113 11.92 -2.57 -12.76
N LEU A 114 12.31 -3.72 -13.30
CA LEU A 114 11.91 -5.03 -12.76
C LEU A 114 12.39 -5.26 -11.31
N ASN A 115 13.54 -4.69 -10.94
CA ASN A 115 14.10 -4.85 -9.59
C ASN A 115 13.27 -4.14 -8.49
N THR A 116 12.24 -3.36 -8.84
CA THR A 116 11.31 -2.81 -7.85
C THR A 116 10.41 -3.86 -7.22
N LEU A 117 10.27 -5.04 -7.86
CA LEU A 117 9.47 -6.14 -7.34
C LEU A 117 10.23 -7.05 -6.36
N ALA A 118 11.54 -6.87 -6.22
CA ALA A 118 12.37 -7.68 -5.36
C ALA A 118 12.72 -6.93 -4.07
N PRO A 119 12.31 -7.42 -2.88
CA PRO A 119 12.88 -6.95 -1.62
C PRO A 119 14.41 -7.10 -1.63
N GLN A 120 15.11 -6.16 -1.01
CA GLN A 120 16.56 -6.24 -0.83
C GLN A 120 16.89 -6.75 0.58
N ASP A 121 18.03 -7.41 0.76
CA ASP A 121 18.45 -7.96 2.06
C ASP A 121 18.55 -6.92 3.19
N THR A 122 18.70 -5.64 2.84
CA THR A 122 18.78 -4.53 3.81
C THR A 122 17.41 -3.99 4.22
N TRP A 123 16.32 -4.48 3.64
CA TRP A 123 14.97 -4.02 3.95
C TRP A 123 14.46 -4.62 5.27
N PRO A 124 13.59 -3.90 5.99
CA PRO A 124 12.82 -4.51 7.07
C PRO A 124 11.98 -5.69 6.52
N PRO A 125 11.72 -6.72 7.34
CA PRO A 125 10.85 -7.82 6.92
C PRO A 125 9.46 -7.30 6.55
N LEU A 126 8.88 -7.87 5.49
CA LEU A 126 7.57 -7.49 4.98
C LEU A 126 6.55 -8.62 5.18
N TYR A 127 5.28 -8.25 5.32
CA TYR A 127 4.19 -9.23 5.23
C TYR A 127 4.16 -9.86 3.82
N PRO A 128 3.96 -11.18 3.71
CA PRO A 128 4.06 -11.87 2.43
C PRO A 128 2.84 -11.68 1.50
N ASN A 129 1.72 -11.18 2.02
CA ASN A 129 0.48 -10.93 1.29
C ASN A 129 -0.48 -10.08 2.13
N LEU A 130 -1.59 -9.63 1.54
CA LEU A 130 -2.61 -8.86 2.23
C LEU A 130 -3.23 -9.60 3.41
N ALA A 131 -3.51 -10.91 3.28
CA ALA A 131 -4.16 -11.68 4.35
C ALA A 131 -3.31 -11.70 5.63
N ALA A 132 -1.99 -11.88 5.52
CA ALA A 132 -1.06 -11.85 6.64
C ALA A 132 -0.99 -10.46 7.32
N LEU A 133 -1.06 -9.39 6.53
CA LEU A 133 -1.14 -8.02 7.06
C LEU A 133 -2.44 -7.81 7.86
N LEU A 134 -3.58 -8.27 7.33
CA LEU A 134 -4.89 -8.12 7.97
C LEU A 134 -4.99 -8.95 9.26
N GLU A 135 -4.43 -10.16 9.26
CA GLU A 135 -4.32 -11.00 10.45
C GLU A 135 -3.49 -10.32 11.54
N ALA A 136 -2.31 -9.79 11.19
CA ALA A 136 -1.47 -9.07 12.13
C ALA A 136 -2.15 -7.79 12.67
N ARG A 137 -2.90 -7.06 11.83
CA ARG A 137 -3.71 -5.91 12.29
C ARG A 137 -4.76 -6.34 13.31
N ALA A 138 -5.51 -7.40 13.03
CA ALA A 138 -6.54 -7.92 13.92
C ALA A 138 -5.95 -8.27 15.29
N GLU A 139 -4.83 -9.00 15.30
CA GLU A 139 -4.12 -9.40 16.51
C GLU A 139 -3.62 -8.18 17.32
N GLN A 140 -3.07 -7.15 16.65
CA GLN A 140 -2.66 -5.92 17.32
C GLN A 140 -3.85 -5.17 17.96
N LEU A 141 -4.99 -5.11 17.28
CA LEU A 141 -6.21 -4.47 17.81
C LEU A 141 -6.75 -5.21 19.05
N GLU A 142 -6.74 -6.55 19.03
CA GLU A 142 -7.13 -7.38 20.17
C GLU A 142 -6.20 -7.15 21.37
N ARG A 143 -4.88 -7.17 21.16
CA ARG A 143 -3.90 -6.84 22.20
C ARG A 143 -4.14 -5.46 22.80
N ARG A 144 -4.43 -4.46 21.97
CA ARG A 144 -4.70 -3.09 22.42
C ARG A 144 -6.00 -2.99 23.22
N ARG A 145 -7.04 -3.75 22.86
CA ARG A 145 -8.29 -3.85 23.64
C ARG A 145 -8.05 -4.52 25.00
N ALA A 146 -7.35 -5.65 25.02
CA ALA A 146 -7.02 -6.38 26.26
C ALA A 146 -6.08 -5.58 27.20
N GLY A 147 -5.19 -4.76 26.64
CA GLY A 147 -4.34 -3.85 27.42
C GLY A 147 -5.11 -2.73 28.12
N ARG A 148 -6.16 -2.19 27.48
CA ARG A 148 -6.99 -1.12 28.06
C ARG A 148 -7.85 -1.61 29.24
N GLY A 149 -8.37 -2.83 29.18
CA GLY A 149 -9.20 -3.39 30.26
C GLY A 149 -8.43 -3.85 31.52
N ARG A 150 -7.11 -3.65 31.59
CA ARG A 150 -6.30 -3.93 32.79
C ARG A 150 -6.05 -2.70 33.68
N HIS A 151 -6.53 -1.54 33.25
CA HIS A 151 -6.37 -0.26 33.95
C HIS A 151 -7.68 0.31 34.52
N GLU A 152 -8.75 -0.51 34.55
CA GLU A 152 -10.04 -0.22 35.21
C GLU A 152 -10.20 -1.12 36.43
#